data_AF-A0A2R6HVK0-F1
#
_entry.id   AF-A0A2R6HVK0-F1
#
_cell.length_a   1.000
_cell.length_b   1.000
_cell.length_c   1.000
_cell.angle_alpha   90.00
_cell.angle_beta   90.00
_cell.angle_gamma   90.00
#
_symmetry.space_group_name_H-M   'P 1'
#
loop_
_entity.id
_entity.type
_entity.pdbx_description
1 polymer ?
#
loop_
_entity_poly.entity_id
_entity_poly.type
_entity_poly.pdbx_seq_one_letter_code
_entity_poly.pdbx_strand_id
1 'polypeptide(L)'
;MIEASIRYQTQGDEWLKRVLIGGGLICAGLLFGIFILPLALFFTVNGYMLEVLRRVLRGETTNPPEWGELALVETTIDGLRHLAVVLPYGFAALLIAGLPAGLLLLIGAIAESGALVFLGVAVGALLYLVVVLALAFVMPVATANFVRKDSIAAGFDFGVLRTITPNRTMLKAVLIAFAVNVIMSVIVNVLGFTIVGLLAVPFVQFVFQSAIFYIWADGFADAYEAEYGEPPITPTAASESDTGASGSTGEAI
;
A
#
# COMPACT_ATOMS: atom_id res chain seq x y z
N MET A 1 -0.30 15.28 -5.90
CA MET A 1 -0.35 13.84 -5.54
C MET A 1 0.65 13.00 -6.32
N ILE A 2 0.51 12.74 -7.63
CA ILE A 2 1.41 11.82 -8.38
C ILE A 2 2.88 12.23 -8.29
N GLU A 3 3.20 13.48 -8.63
CA GLU A 3 4.59 13.93 -8.57
C GLU A 3 5.14 13.90 -7.14
N ALA A 4 4.36 14.39 -6.17
CA ALA A 4 4.75 14.37 -4.76
C ALA A 4 5.01 12.96 -4.25
N SER A 5 4.17 11.98 -4.61
CA SER A 5 4.30 10.60 -4.15
C SER A 5 5.49 9.87 -4.78
N ILE A 6 5.77 10.10 -6.07
CA ILE A 6 6.95 9.52 -6.73
C ILE A 6 8.22 10.20 -6.21
N ARG A 7 8.19 11.52 -6.01
CA ARG A 7 9.34 12.27 -5.47
C ARG A 7 9.61 11.96 -4.02
N TYR A 8 8.61 11.52 -3.25
CA TYR A 8 8.71 11.28 -1.80
C TYR A 8 9.97 10.54 -1.41
N GLN A 9 10.23 9.36 -2.01
CA GLN A 9 11.42 8.55 -1.68
C GLN A 9 12.75 9.15 -2.16
N THR A 10 12.70 10.15 -3.06
CA THR A 10 13.87 10.88 -3.59
C THR A 10 14.14 12.20 -2.85
N GLN A 11 13.45 12.48 -1.75
CA GLN A 11 13.69 13.66 -0.93
C GLN A 11 14.82 13.44 0.09
N GLY A 12 15.56 14.52 0.36
CA GLY A 12 16.69 14.55 1.30
C GLY A 12 18.00 14.00 0.74
N ASP A 13 19.09 14.21 1.48
CA ASP A 13 20.45 13.87 1.03
C ASP A 13 20.70 12.35 1.00
N GLU A 14 20.03 11.57 1.87
CA GLU A 14 20.21 10.13 1.99
C GLU A 14 19.28 9.30 1.07
N TRP A 15 18.61 9.91 0.10
CA TRP A 15 17.63 9.22 -0.75
C TRP A 15 18.22 8.01 -1.49
N LEU A 16 19.46 8.11 -1.95
CA LEU A 16 20.12 7.02 -2.68
C LEU A 16 20.33 5.81 -1.77
N LYS A 17 20.80 6.03 -0.53
CA LYS A 17 20.99 4.98 0.48
C LYS A 17 19.65 4.33 0.83
N ARG A 18 18.59 5.13 0.95
CA ARG A 18 17.22 4.66 1.23
C ARG A 18 16.70 3.72 0.15
N VAL A 19 16.79 4.11 -1.12
CA VAL A 19 16.36 3.31 -2.28
C VAL A 19 17.26 2.08 -2.46
N LEU A 20 18.57 2.22 -2.25
CA LEU A 20 19.50 1.11 -2.37
C LEU A 20 19.26 0.03 -1.30
N ILE A 21 18.98 0.41 -0.06
CA ILE A 21 18.65 -0.55 1.00
C ILE A 21 17.27 -1.16 0.72
N GLY A 22 16.25 -0.36 0.42
CA GLY A 22 14.90 -0.85 0.17
C GLY A 22 14.81 -1.79 -1.03
N GLY A 23 15.33 -1.37 -2.17
CA GLY A 23 15.44 -2.21 -3.36
C GLY A 23 16.40 -3.39 -3.16
N GLY A 24 17.48 -3.21 -2.40
CA GLY A 24 18.41 -4.27 -2.03
C GLY A 24 17.76 -5.37 -1.20
N LEU A 25 16.89 -5.02 -0.25
CA LEU A 25 16.11 -5.98 0.55
C LEU A 25 15.14 -6.79 -0.33
N ILE A 26 14.46 -6.14 -1.27
CA ILE A 26 13.58 -6.82 -2.24
C ILE A 26 14.41 -7.74 -3.15
N CYS A 27 15.54 -7.25 -3.67
CA CYS A 27 16.44 -8.02 -4.53
C CYS A 27 17.01 -9.24 -3.79
N ALA A 28 17.47 -9.05 -2.56
CA ALA A 28 17.95 -10.12 -1.69
C ALA A 28 16.85 -11.15 -1.42
N GLY A 29 15.63 -10.70 -1.09
CA GLY A 29 14.48 -11.60 -0.89
C GLY A 29 14.17 -12.47 -2.12
N LEU A 30 14.37 -11.94 -3.33
CA LEU A 30 14.16 -12.68 -4.57
C LEU A 30 15.28 -13.71 -4.87
N LEU A 31 16.51 -13.42 -4.48
CA LEU A 31 17.68 -14.27 -4.73
C LEU A 31 17.90 -15.35 -3.65
N PHE A 32 17.61 -15.05 -2.38
CA PHE A 32 17.77 -15.97 -1.26
C PHE A 32 16.50 -16.84 -1.08
N GLY A 33 16.32 -17.81 -1.99
CA GLY A 33 15.18 -18.72 -2.04
C GLY A 33 15.09 -19.78 -0.94
N ILE A 34 15.15 -19.39 0.34
CA ILE A 34 14.91 -20.29 1.49
C ILE A 34 13.89 -19.66 2.45
N PHE A 35 12.63 -20.11 2.32
CA PHE A 35 11.37 -19.76 3.01
C PHE A 35 11.37 -18.73 4.16
N ILE A 36 12.23 -18.81 5.17
CA ILE A 36 12.13 -17.97 6.38
C ILE A 36 12.73 -16.57 6.16
N LEU A 37 13.94 -16.47 5.61
CA LEU A 37 14.61 -15.19 5.37
C LEU A 37 13.85 -14.28 4.37
N PRO A 38 13.40 -14.74 3.18
CA PRO A 38 12.69 -13.90 2.24
C PRO A 38 11.34 -13.46 2.79
N LEU A 39 10.69 -14.28 3.62
CA LEU A 39 9.44 -13.92 4.27
C LEU A 39 9.64 -12.80 5.31
N ALA A 40 10.70 -12.88 6.13
CA ALA A 40 11.04 -11.81 7.06
C ALA A 40 11.33 -10.51 6.30
N LEU A 41 12.15 -10.55 5.25
CA LEU A 41 12.46 -9.38 4.41
C LEU A 41 11.21 -8.77 3.77
N PHE A 42 10.29 -9.62 3.28
CA PHE A 42 9.01 -9.18 2.73
C PHE A 42 8.19 -8.41 3.77
N PHE A 43 8.08 -8.93 5.00
CA PHE A 43 7.37 -8.24 6.06
C PHE A 43 8.07 -6.96 6.51
N THR A 44 9.41 -6.91 6.53
CA THR A 44 10.15 -5.68 6.83
C THR A 44 9.86 -4.59 5.80
N VAL A 45 9.87 -4.92 4.51
CA VAL A 45 9.54 -3.95 3.44
C VAL A 45 8.08 -3.52 3.55
N ASN A 46 7.16 -4.44 3.84
CA ASN A 46 5.75 -4.09 4.03
C ASN A 46 5.54 -3.16 5.24
N GLY A 47 6.20 -3.45 6.37
CA GLY A 47 6.20 -2.57 7.54
C GLY A 47 6.80 -1.19 7.26
N TYR A 48 7.83 -1.11 6.42
CA TYR A 48 8.36 0.17 5.95
C TYR A 48 7.28 0.97 5.20
N MET A 49 6.48 0.30 4.34
CA MET A 49 5.37 0.95 3.64
C MET A 49 4.27 1.43 4.60
N LEU A 50 4.02 0.70 5.68
CA LEU A 50 3.12 1.13 6.74
C LEU A 50 3.65 2.35 7.49
N GLU A 51 4.96 2.43 7.71
CA GLU A 51 5.58 3.60 8.32
C GLU A 51 5.53 4.82 7.40
N VAL A 52 5.72 4.66 6.09
CA VAL A 52 5.45 5.71 5.09
C VAL A 52 4.02 6.21 5.24
N LEU A 53 3.06 5.29 5.29
CA LEU A 53 1.65 5.63 5.45
C LEU A 53 1.41 6.35 6.78
N ARG A 54 2.05 5.92 7.87
CA ARG A 54 1.94 6.52 9.21
C ARG A 54 2.47 7.96 9.25
N ARG A 55 3.64 8.22 8.65
CA ARG A 55 4.23 9.56 8.56
C ARG A 55 3.34 10.51 7.75
N VAL A 56 2.84 10.06 6.60
CA VAL A 56 1.94 10.88 5.77
C VAL A 56 0.61 11.15 6.49
N LEU A 57 0.04 10.19 7.22
CA LEU A 57 -1.15 10.42 8.06
C LEU A 57 -0.92 11.44 9.19
N ARG A 58 0.33 11.65 9.62
CA ARG A 58 0.72 12.70 10.59
C ARG A 58 0.99 14.06 9.94
N GLY A 59 0.94 14.15 8.61
CA GLY A 59 1.31 15.34 7.84
C GLY A 59 2.81 15.44 7.51
N GLU A 60 3.62 14.43 7.86
CA GLU A 60 5.08 14.40 7.65
C GLU A 60 5.41 13.98 6.19
N THR A 61 5.09 14.85 5.24
CA THR A 61 5.20 14.56 3.78
C THR A 61 6.58 14.86 3.18
N THR A 62 7.49 15.46 3.95
CA THR A 62 8.83 15.85 3.50
C THR A 62 9.96 14.98 4.02
N ASN A 63 9.68 14.14 5.05
CA ASN A 63 10.68 13.30 5.69
C ASN A 63 10.34 11.81 5.57
N PRO A 64 10.77 11.12 4.50
CA PRO A 64 10.55 9.69 4.33
C PRO A 64 11.28 8.89 5.43
N PRO A 65 10.80 7.68 5.77
CA PRO A 65 11.46 6.85 6.78
C PRO A 65 12.89 6.48 6.39
N GLU A 66 13.83 6.63 7.32
CA GLU A 66 15.22 6.22 7.14
C GLU A 66 15.48 4.86 7.80
N TRP A 67 16.15 3.96 7.10
CA TRP A 67 16.42 2.60 7.60
C TRP A 67 17.21 2.55 8.91
N GLY A 68 18.03 3.58 9.19
CA GLY A 68 18.82 3.67 10.42
C GLY A 68 18.00 4.04 11.66
N GLU A 69 16.85 4.68 11.48
CA GLU A 69 15.95 5.09 12.57
C GLU A 69 14.94 4.00 12.92
N LEU A 70 14.70 3.06 12.00
CA LEU A 70 13.68 2.03 12.16
C LEU A 70 14.14 0.89 13.06
N ALA A 71 13.33 0.58 14.06
CA ALA A 71 13.44 -0.68 14.79
C ALA A 71 13.00 -1.84 13.87
N LEU A 72 13.94 -2.42 13.12
CA LEU A 72 13.66 -3.44 12.09
C LEU A 72 12.78 -4.60 12.57
N VAL A 73 12.92 -5.02 13.82
CA VAL A 73 12.08 -6.07 14.44
C VAL A 73 10.63 -5.60 14.54
N GLU A 74 10.40 -4.40 15.06
CA GLU A 74 9.06 -3.81 15.16
C GLU A 74 8.46 -3.54 13.79
N THR A 75 9.24 -3.02 12.84
CA THR A 75 8.82 -2.84 11.45
C THR A 75 8.38 -4.18 10.82
N THR A 76 9.11 -5.26 11.09
CA THR A 76 8.75 -6.59 10.61
C THR A 76 7.47 -7.11 11.28
N ILE A 77 7.28 -6.84 12.57
CA ILE A 77 6.06 -7.17 13.32
C ILE A 77 4.86 -6.39 12.75
N ASP A 78 5.02 -5.11 12.43
CA ASP A 78 3.99 -4.30 11.79
C ASP A 78 3.58 -4.86 10.43
N GLY A 79 4.54 -5.28 9.60
CA GLY A 79 4.25 -5.99 8.35
C GLY A 79 3.53 -7.33 8.57
N LEU A 80 3.85 -8.06 9.63
CA LEU A 80 3.15 -9.29 10.01
C LEU A 80 1.72 -9.00 10.50
N ARG A 81 1.51 -7.92 11.25
CA ARG A 81 0.18 -7.43 11.65
C ARG A 81 -0.65 -7.02 10.44
N HIS A 82 -0.01 -6.44 9.41
CA HIS A 82 -0.68 -6.14 8.14
C HIS A 82 -1.22 -7.39 7.46
N LEU A 83 -0.47 -8.49 7.48
CA LEU A 83 -0.95 -9.76 6.97
C LEU A 83 -2.22 -10.22 7.70
N ALA A 84 -2.31 -10.05 9.01
CA ALA A 84 -3.53 -10.38 9.77
C ALA A 84 -4.73 -9.52 9.37
N VAL A 85 -4.52 -8.32 8.80
CA VAL A 85 -5.57 -7.50 8.19
C VAL A 85 -5.90 -8.02 6.78
N VAL A 86 -4.91 -8.23 5.92
CA VAL A 86 -5.10 -8.60 4.51
C VAL A 86 -5.65 -10.02 4.34
N LEU A 87 -5.26 -10.96 5.20
CA LEU A 87 -5.58 -12.38 5.06
C LEU A 87 -7.09 -12.67 5.14
N PRO A 88 -7.86 -12.12 6.11
CA PRO A 88 -9.31 -12.26 6.11
C PRO A 88 -10.01 -11.71 4.86
N TYR A 89 -9.52 -10.59 4.30
CA TYR A 89 -10.03 -10.08 3.01
C TYR A 89 -9.74 -11.03 1.85
N GLY A 90 -8.53 -11.59 1.80
CA GLY A 90 -8.15 -12.60 0.80
C GLY A 90 -8.97 -13.88 0.93
N PHE A 91 -9.27 -14.31 2.16
CA PHE A 91 -10.11 -15.47 2.41
C PHE A 91 -11.57 -15.21 2.01
N ALA A 92 -12.12 -14.04 2.35
CA ALA A 92 -13.45 -13.63 1.88
C ALA A 92 -13.52 -13.59 0.35
N ALA A 93 -12.49 -13.05 -0.32
CA ALA A 93 -12.37 -13.04 -1.77
C ALA A 93 -12.38 -14.47 -2.36
N LEU A 94 -11.63 -15.39 -1.77
CA LEU A 94 -11.60 -16.80 -2.18
C LEU A 94 -12.97 -17.47 -2.00
N LEU A 95 -13.68 -17.20 -0.91
CA LEU A 95 -15.01 -17.77 -0.67
C LEU A 95 -16.07 -17.20 -1.63
N ILE A 96 -16.01 -15.91 -1.94
CA ILE A 96 -17.00 -15.25 -2.79
C ILE A 96 -16.79 -15.60 -4.26
N ALA A 97 -15.55 -15.53 -4.76
CA ALA A 97 -15.26 -15.73 -6.18
C ALA A 97 -14.69 -17.13 -6.49
N GLY A 98 -13.78 -17.61 -5.66
CA GLY A 98 -13.07 -18.87 -5.90
C GLY A 98 -13.94 -20.10 -5.68
N LEU A 99 -14.74 -20.15 -4.62
CA LEU A 99 -15.53 -21.33 -4.27
C LEU A 99 -16.63 -21.64 -5.31
N PRO A 100 -17.48 -20.69 -5.74
CA PRO A 100 -18.51 -20.98 -6.75
C PRO A 100 -17.90 -21.39 -8.10
N ALA A 101 -16.84 -20.70 -8.53
CA ALA A 101 -16.13 -21.02 -9.75
C ALA A 101 -15.48 -22.39 -9.69
N GLY A 102 -14.78 -22.70 -8.59
CA GLY A 102 -14.12 -23.97 -8.36
C GLY A 102 -15.11 -25.14 -8.33
N LEU A 103 -16.28 -24.97 -7.71
CA LEU A 103 -17.34 -25.99 -7.72
C LEU A 103 -17.88 -26.25 -9.13
N LEU A 104 -18.16 -25.20 -9.90
CA LEU A 104 -18.63 -25.35 -11.29
C LEU A 104 -17.59 -26.03 -12.18
N LEU A 105 -16.31 -25.66 -12.02
CA LEU A 105 -15.19 -26.30 -12.73
C LEU A 105 -15.05 -27.77 -12.34
N LEU A 106 -15.13 -28.10 -11.06
CA LEU A 106 -15.02 -29.47 -10.56
C LEU A 106 -16.18 -30.34 -11.07
N ILE A 107 -17.42 -29.85 -10.96
CA ILE A 107 -18.60 -30.57 -11.47
C ILE A 107 -18.52 -30.73 -12.98
N GLY A 108 -18.13 -29.68 -13.71
CA GLY A 108 -17.96 -29.72 -15.16
C GLY A 108 -16.91 -30.72 -15.61
N ALA A 109 -15.79 -30.82 -14.88
CA ALA A 109 -14.74 -31.80 -15.14
C ALA A 109 -15.22 -33.25 -14.88
N ILE A 110 -15.91 -33.48 -13.75
CA ILE A 110 -16.45 -34.81 -13.40
C ILE A 110 -17.53 -35.26 -14.39
N ALA A 111 -18.37 -34.33 -14.84
CA ALA A 111 -19.46 -34.59 -15.78
C ALA A 111 -19.03 -34.54 -17.25
N GLU A 112 -17.74 -34.35 -17.55
CA GLU A 112 -17.18 -34.16 -18.90
C GLU A 112 -17.94 -33.10 -19.73
N SER A 113 -18.48 -32.08 -19.06
CA SER A 113 -19.32 -31.05 -19.66
C SER A 113 -18.55 -29.78 -19.88
N GLY A 114 -18.16 -29.53 -21.14
CA GLY A 114 -17.51 -28.29 -21.54
C GLY A 114 -18.34 -27.03 -21.24
N ALA A 115 -19.67 -27.13 -21.24
CA ALA A 115 -20.55 -26.03 -20.91
C ALA A 115 -20.46 -25.62 -19.43
N LEU A 116 -20.37 -26.59 -18.52
CA LEU A 116 -20.21 -26.32 -17.08
C LEU A 116 -18.82 -25.80 -16.76
N VAL A 117 -17.79 -26.31 -17.43
CA VAL A 117 -16.41 -25.78 -17.31
C VAL A 117 -16.38 -24.32 -17.78
N PHE A 118 -16.94 -24.02 -18.95
CA PHE A 118 -17.02 -22.65 -19.45
C PHE A 118 -17.80 -21.73 -18.50
N LEU A 119 -18.94 -22.20 -17.98
CA LEU A 119 -19.72 -21.44 -16.99
C LEU A 119 -18.92 -21.18 -15.72
N GLY A 120 -18.17 -22.15 -15.22
CA GLY A 120 -17.29 -21.98 -14.07
C GLY A 120 -16.20 -20.94 -14.29
N VAL A 121 -15.55 -20.94 -15.46
CA VAL A 121 -14.58 -19.91 -15.84
C VAL A 121 -15.25 -18.54 -15.95
N ALA A 122 -16.39 -18.43 -16.63
CA ALA A 122 -17.07 -17.17 -16.85
C ALA A 122 -17.57 -16.54 -15.54
N VAL A 123 -18.23 -17.33 -14.69
CA VAL A 123 -18.69 -16.91 -13.35
C VAL A 123 -17.50 -16.56 -12.47
N GLY A 124 -16.44 -17.37 -12.48
CA GLY A 124 -15.22 -17.09 -11.73
C GLY A 124 -14.54 -15.80 -12.15
N ALA A 125 -14.41 -15.56 -13.46
CA ALA A 125 -13.82 -14.32 -13.98
C ALA A 125 -14.65 -13.10 -13.60
N LEU A 126 -15.98 -13.17 -13.71
CA LEU A 126 -16.87 -12.08 -13.34
C LEU A 126 -16.83 -11.78 -11.83
N LEU A 127 -16.93 -12.80 -11.00
CA LEU A 127 -16.85 -12.65 -9.54
C LEU A 127 -15.47 -12.17 -9.11
N TYR A 128 -14.40 -12.69 -9.71
CA TYR A 128 -13.04 -12.23 -9.47
C TYR A 128 -12.90 -10.74 -9.81
N LEU A 129 -13.43 -10.29 -10.94
CA LEU A 129 -13.43 -8.88 -11.32
C LEU A 129 -14.13 -8.01 -10.26
N VAL A 130 -15.33 -8.42 -9.82
CA VAL A 130 -16.09 -7.71 -8.78
C VAL A 130 -15.31 -7.65 -7.47
N VAL A 131 -14.72 -8.77 -7.05
CA VAL A 131 -13.94 -8.88 -5.81
C VAL A 131 -12.66 -8.05 -5.86
N VAL A 132 -11.89 -8.12 -6.96
CA VAL A 132 -10.68 -7.31 -7.14
C VAL A 132 -11.03 -5.83 -7.11
N LEU A 133 -12.11 -5.42 -7.77
CA LEU A 133 -12.57 -4.04 -7.75
C LEU A 133 -12.96 -3.62 -6.32
N ALA A 134 -13.72 -4.44 -5.59
CA ALA A 134 -14.07 -4.17 -4.21
C ALA A 134 -12.83 -4.03 -3.32
N LEU A 135 -11.86 -4.94 -3.42
CA LEU A 135 -10.61 -4.89 -2.67
C LEU A 135 -9.75 -3.69 -3.04
N ALA A 136 -9.72 -3.27 -4.31
CA ALA A 136 -8.97 -2.10 -4.75
C ALA A 136 -9.42 -0.82 -4.03
N PHE A 137 -10.70 -0.72 -3.66
CA PHE A 137 -11.24 0.40 -2.89
C PHE A 137 -11.17 0.19 -1.37
N VAL A 138 -11.43 -1.03 -0.89
CA VAL A 138 -11.49 -1.31 0.56
C VAL A 138 -10.11 -1.42 1.18
N MET A 139 -9.13 -2.03 0.50
CA MET A 139 -7.80 -2.29 1.07
C MET A 139 -7.03 -1.02 1.48
N PRO A 140 -7.04 0.07 0.69
CA PRO A 140 -6.40 1.32 1.09
C PRO A 140 -7.00 1.90 2.38
N VAL A 141 -8.33 1.90 2.51
CA VAL A 141 -9.04 2.42 3.69
C VAL A 141 -8.80 1.53 4.91
N ALA A 142 -8.87 0.21 4.73
CA ALA A 142 -8.60 -0.76 5.79
C ALA A 142 -7.17 -0.64 6.31
N THR A 143 -6.19 -0.52 5.40
CA THR A 143 -4.77 -0.35 5.75
C THR A 143 -4.54 0.98 6.46
N ALA A 144 -5.13 2.07 5.97
CA ALA A 144 -4.97 3.38 6.60
C ALA A 144 -5.61 3.45 8.00
N ASN A 145 -6.81 2.88 8.19
CA ASN A 145 -7.45 2.85 9.50
C ASN A 145 -6.74 1.90 10.49
N PHE A 146 -6.14 0.81 9.99
CA PHE A 146 -5.25 -0.06 10.76
C PHE A 146 -4.04 0.72 11.31
N VAL A 147 -3.35 1.49 10.46
CA VAL A 147 -2.20 2.31 10.88
C VAL A 147 -2.62 3.44 11.82
N ARG A 148 -3.77 4.06 11.57
CA ARG A 148 -4.31 5.15 12.39
C ARG A 148 -4.59 4.74 13.84
N LYS A 149 -5.26 3.60 14.03
CA LYS A 149 -5.64 3.10 15.37
C LYS A 149 -4.62 2.13 15.97
N ASP A 150 -3.55 1.82 15.24
CA ASP A 150 -2.56 0.78 15.55
C ASP A 150 -3.21 -0.52 16.07
N SER A 151 -4.23 -1.01 15.36
CA SER A 151 -5.01 -2.18 15.79
C SER A 151 -5.55 -2.96 14.60
N ILE A 152 -5.34 -4.28 14.61
CA ILE A 152 -5.81 -5.18 13.53
C ILE A 152 -7.33 -5.08 13.37
N ALA A 153 -8.07 -4.98 14.48
CA ALA A 153 -9.53 -4.84 14.47
C ALA A 153 -10.00 -3.57 13.75
N ALA A 154 -9.20 -2.50 13.77
CA ALA A 154 -9.53 -1.26 13.08
C ALA A 154 -9.54 -1.41 11.55
N GLY A 155 -8.78 -2.34 10.99
CA GLY A 155 -8.85 -2.63 9.55
C GLY A 155 -10.26 -3.03 9.11
N PHE A 156 -11.03 -3.66 10.00
CA PHE A 156 -12.38 -4.18 9.76
C PHE A 156 -13.50 -3.27 10.28
N ASP A 157 -13.19 -2.01 10.60
CA ASP A 157 -14.17 -1.06 11.10
C ASP A 157 -15.18 -0.69 10.00
N PHE A 158 -16.29 -1.43 9.94
CA PHE A 158 -17.32 -1.26 8.91
C PHE A 158 -17.93 0.14 8.88
N GLY A 159 -17.91 0.87 10.00
CA GLY A 159 -18.36 2.26 10.03
C GLY A 159 -17.45 3.14 9.16
N VAL A 160 -16.15 3.11 9.44
CA VAL A 160 -15.16 3.87 8.67
C VAL A 160 -15.12 3.40 7.21
N LEU A 161 -15.14 2.09 6.96
CA LEU A 161 -15.13 1.56 5.60
C LEU A 161 -16.34 2.02 4.80
N ARG A 162 -17.55 2.00 5.37
CA ARG A 162 -18.77 2.38 4.66
C ARG A 162 -18.84 3.88 4.38
N THR A 163 -18.23 4.71 5.23
CA THR A 163 -18.25 6.17 5.08
C THR A 163 -17.12 6.68 4.18
N ILE A 164 -15.89 6.22 4.40
CA ILE A 164 -14.70 6.73 3.70
C ILE A 164 -14.52 6.09 2.32
N THR A 165 -14.82 4.80 2.14
CA THR A 165 -14.66 4.13 0.83
C THR A 165 -15.42 4.82 -0.31
N PRO A 166 -16.70 5.23 -0.14
CA PRO A 166 -17.43 5.94 -1.19
C PRO A 166 -17.13 7.45 -1.27
N ASN A 167 -16.23 7.99 -0.43
CA ASN A 167 -15.92 9.43 -0.44
C ASN A 167 -15.18 9.82 -1.73
N ARG A 168 -15.64 10.89 -2.40
CA ARG A 168 -15.09 11.33 -3.70
C ARG A 168 -13.58 11.59 -3.66
N THR A 169 -13.06 12.08 -2.54
CA THR A 169 -11.63 12.33 -2.37
C THR A 169 -10.85 11.02 -2.30
N MET A 170 -11.37 10.04 -1.54
CA MET A 170 -10.80 8.70 -1.48
C MET A 170 -10.82 8.00 -2.85
N LEU A 171 -11.95 8.08 -3.58
CA LEU A 171 -12.03 7.50 -4.92
C LEU A 171 -10.99 8.08 -5.89
N LYS A 172 -10.73 9.40 -5.82
CA LYS A 172 -9.68 10.03 -6.62
C LYS A 172 -8.30 9.50 -6.25
N ALA A 173 -8.02 9.38 -4.95
CA ALA A 173 -6.75 8.84 -4.49
C ALA A 173 -6.53 7.40 -4.94
N VAL A 174 -7.55 6.53 -4.83
CA VAL A 174 -7.49 5.15 -5.32
C VAL A 174 -7.26 5.12 -6.84
N LEU A 175 -7.93 5.98 -7.62
CA LEU A 175 -7.74 6.06 -9.06
C LEU A 175 -6.31 6.51 -9.42
N ILE A 176 -5.75 7.46 -8.68
CA ILE A 176 -4.37 7.92 -8.85
C ILE A 176 -3.39 6.81 -8.49
N ALA A 177 -3.60 6.09 -7.38
CA ALA A 177 -2.80 4.95 -6.99
C ALA A 177 -2.84 3.83 -8.04
N PHE A 178 -4.01 3.58 -8.63
CA PHE A 178 -4.16 2.65 -9.74
C PHE A 178 -3.36 3.10 -10.97
N ALA A 179 -3.43 4.39 -11.35
CA ALA A 179 -2.63 4.92 -12.45
C ALA A 179 -1.11 4.75 -12.20
N VAL A 180 -0.65 5.02 -10.98
CA VAL A 180 0.75 4.80 -10.59
C VAL A 180 1.13 3.32 -10.66
N ASN A 181 0.25 2.41 -10.24
CA ASN A 181 0.45 0.97 -10.34
C ASN A 181 0.53 0.49 -11.81
N VAL A 182 -0.27 1.06 -12.71
CA VAL A 182 -0.20 0.77 -14.15
C VAL A 182 1.13 1.27 -14.74
N ILE A 183 1.55 2.49 -14.42
CA ILE A 183 2.84 3.05 -14.85
C ILE A 183 3.98 2.16 -14.37
N MET A 184 3.98 1.80 -13.09
CA MET A 184 4.93 0.87 -12.49
C MET A 184 4.95 -0.47 -13.24
N SER A 185 3.78 -1.05 -13.52
CA SER A 185 3.67 -2.32 -14.25
C SER A 185 4.29 -2.24 -15.64
N VAL A 186 4.04 -1.16 -16.39
CA VAL A 186 4.66 -0.94 -17.71
C VAL A 186 6.17 -0.85 -17.59
N ILE A 187 6.69 -0.06 -16.63
CA ILE A 187 8.14 0.10 -16.42
C ILE A 187 8.79 -1.24 -16.05
N VAL A 188 8.20 -1.99 -15.13
CA VAL A 188 8.69 -3.31 -14.70
C VAL A 188 8.70 -4.30 -15.86
N ASN A 189 7.65 -4.32 -16.69
CA ASN A 189 7.61 -5.19 -17.87
C ASN A 189 8.69 -4.81 -18.90
N VAL A 190 8.89 -3.51 -19.16
CA VAL A 190 9.94 -3.02 -20.07
C VAL A 190 11.33 -3.38 -19.55
N LEU A 191 11.59 -3.14 -18.26
CA LEU A 191 12.86 -3.50 -17.61
C LEU A 191 13.10 -5.01 -17.63
N GLY A 192 12.05 -5.80 -17.43
CA GLY A 192 12.08 -7.26 -17.40
C GLY A 192 12.56 -7.91 -18.70
N PHE A 193 12.52 -7.22 -19.85
CA PHE A 193 13.08 -7.73 -21.10
C PHE A 193 14.60 -7.79 -21.12
N THR A 194 15.29 -7.13 -20.17
CA THR A 194 16.75 -7.08 -20.12
C THR A 194 17.27 -7.64 -18.81
N ILE A 195 18.41 -8.34 -18.84
CA ILE A 195 19.05 -8.90 -17.63
C ILE A 195 19.42 -7.78 -16.65
N VAL A 196 19.92 -6.64 -17.16
CA VAL A 196 20.24 -5.46 -16.34
C VAL A 196 18.98 -4.82 -15.78
N GLY A 197 17.92 -4.71 -16.58
CA GLY A 197 16.64 -4.16 -16.13
C GLY A 197 15.99 -5.02 -15.05
N LEU A 198 16.13 -6.35 -15.11
CA LEU A 198 15.64 -7.24 -14.05
C LEU A 198 16.26 -6.93 -12.67
N LEU A 199 17.54 -6.52 -12.64
CA LEU A 199 18.18 -6.06 -11.40
C LEU A 199 17.65 -4.70 -10.94
N ALA A 200 17.19 -3.84 -11.86
CA ALA A 200 16.61 -2.54 -11.54
C ALA A 200 15.15 -2.63 -11.04
N VAL A 201 14.40 -3.67 -11.43
CA VAL A 201 13.00 -3.91 -11.01
C VAL A 201 12.76 -3.74 -9.52
N PRO A 202 13.51 -4.37 -8.60
CA PRO A 202 13.25 -4.24 -7.16
C PRO A 202 13.40 -2.80 -6.64
N PHE A 203 14.32 -2.00 -7.19
CA PHE A 203 14.51 -0.60 -6.81
C PHE A 203 13.36 0.29 -7.30
N VAL A 204 12.90 0.06 -8.54
CA VAL A 204 11.72 0.74 -9.09
C VAL A 204 10.47 0.34 -8.29
N GLN A 205 10.30 -0.94 -8.01
CA GLN A 205 9.19 -1.46 -7.23
C GLN A 205 9.12 -0.79 -5.86
N PHE A 206 10.25 -0.63 -5.16
CA PHE A 206 10.29 0.03 -3.87
C PHE A 206 9.77 1.48 -3.92
N VAL A 207 10.25 2.27 -4.88
CA VAL A 207 9.85 3.69 -5.04
C VAL A 207 8.36 3.80 -5.36
N PHE A 208 7.88 3.05 -6.35
CA PHE A 208 6.48 3.12 -6.76
C PHE A 208 5.53 2.53 -5.71
N GLN A 209 5.94 1.49 -4.99
CA GLN A 209 5.14 0.93 -3.89
C GLN A 209 5.00 1.95 -2.76
N SER A 210 6.08 2.65 -2.41
CA SER A 210 6.00 3.76 -1.44
C SER A 210 5.10 4.89 -1.95
N ALA A 211 5.15 5.22 -3.23
CA ALA A 211 4.30 6.25 -3.82
C ALA A 211 2.81 5.87 -3.70
N ILE A 212 2.47 4.60 -3.88
CA ILE A 212 1.10 4.09 -3.71
C ILE A 212 0.64 4.24 -2.25
N PHE A 213 1.47 3.85 -1.28
CA PHE A 213 1.13 4.00 0.15
C PHE A 213 1.04 5.47 0.58
N TYR A 214 1.88 6.35 0.03
CA TYR A 214 1.76 7.80 0.19
C TYR A 214 0.38 8.28 -0.30
N ILE A 215 -0.02 7.89 -1.52
CA ILE A 215 -1.31 8.32 -2.10
C ILE A 215 -2.49 7.80 -1.27
N TRP A 216 -2.39 6.56 -0.76
CA TRP A 216 -3.41 6.00 0.12
C TRP A 216 -3.54 6.78 1.43
N ALA A 217 -2.42 7.16 2.03
CA ALA A 217 -2.37 7.94 3.26
C ALA A 217 -2.98 9.34 3.08
N ASP A 218 -2.48 10.07 2.07
CA ASP A 218 -2.90 11.43 1.70
C ASP A 218 -4.40 11.47 1.38
N GLY A 219 -4.85 10.56 0.53
CA GLY A 219 -6.27 10.44 0.17
C GLY A 219 -7.19 10.04 1.33
N PHE A 220 -6.71 9.18 2.22
CA PHE A 220 -7.46 8.82 3.42
C PHE A 220 -7.51 9.97 4.40
N ALA A 221 -6.42 10.72 4.58
CA ALA A 221 -6.37 11.89 5.46
C ALA A 221 -7.36 12.96 4.99
N ASP A 222 -7.33 13.33 3.72
CA ASP A 222 -8.26 14.31 3.14
C ASP A 222 -9.72 13.84 3.25
N ALA A 223 -9.98 12.56 2.97
CA ALA A 223 -11.33 12.01 3.06
C ALA A 223 -11.85 11.94 4.50
N TYR A 224 -10.96 11.66 5.46
CA TYR A 224 -11.29 11.62 6.88
C TYR A 224 -11.57 13.03 7.41
N GLU A 225 -10.73 14.01 7.06
CA GLU A 225 -10.94 15.42 7.44
C GLU A 225 -12.23 15.99 6.84
N ALA A 226 -12.53 15.67 5.57
CA ALA A 226 -13.76 16.10 4.92
C ALA A 226 -15.04 15.55 5.58
N GLU A 227 -14.97 14.37 6.18
CA GLU A 227 -16.12 13.69 6.79
C GLU A 227 -16.26 13.99 8.30
N TYR A 228 -15.14 14.01 9.02
CA TYR A 228 -15.10 14.12 10.48
C TYR A 228 -14.65 15.50 10.99
N GLY A 229 -14.14 16.38 10.12
CA GLY A 229 -13.72 17.73 10.48
C GLY A 229 -12.41 17.82 11.29
N GLU A 230 -11.68 16.71 11.39
CA GLU A 230 -10.42 16.61 12.11
C GLU A 230 -9.43 15.71 11.36
N PRO A 231 -8.11 15.92 11.52
CA PRO A 231 -7.11 15.04 10.93
C PRO A 231 -7.15 13.64 11.57
N PRO A 232 -6.85 12.57 10.81
CA PRO A 232 -6.93 11.19 11.30
C PRO A 232 -5.96 10.89 12.46
N ILE A 233 -4.81 11.58 12.47
CA ILE A 233 -3.82 11.56 13.55
C ILE A 233 -3.49 13.01 13.85
N THR A 234 -3.60 13.42 15.10
CA THR A 234 -3.21 14.78 15.53
C THR A 234 -1.71 14.95 15.31
N PRO A 235 -1.25 15.96 14.55
CA PRO A 235 0.17 16.25 14.42
C PRO A 235 0.77 16.48 15.80
N THR A 236 1.91 15.86 16.08
CA THR A 236 2.64 16.18 17.32
C THR A 236 3.11 17.63 17.22
N ALA A 237 2.98 18.42 18.30
CA ALA A 237 3.26 19.87 18.36
C ALA A 237 4.66 20.30 17.88
N ALA A 238 5.56 19.35 17.60
CA ALA A 238 6.85 19.59 16.95
C ALA A 238 6.73 20.05 15.47
N SER A 239 5.60 19.82 14.79
CA SER A 239 5.40 20.28 13.40
C SER A 239 5.05 21.78 13.29
N GLU A 240 4.53 22.41 14.35
CA GLU A 240 4.20 23.84 14.34
C GLU A 240 5.45 24.74 14.42
N SER A 241 6.55 24.24 15.00
CA SER A 241 7.78 25.04 15.14
C SER A 241 8.52 25.28 13.82
N ASP A 242 8.28 24.46 12.80
CA ASP A 242 8.98 24.57 11.50
C ASP A 242 8.29 25.57 10.54
N THR A 243 7.05 25.98 10.87
CA THR A 243 6.32 27.02 10.13
C THR A 243 6.31 28.38 10.83
N GLY A 244 6.68 28.46 12.12
CA GLY A 244 6.67 29.70 12.91
C GLY A 244 7.97 30.51 12.93
N ALA A 245 9.09 29.99 12.41
CA ALA A 245 10.42 30.57 12.64
C ALA A 245 11.04 31.35 11.45
N SER A 246 10.27 31.74 10.44
CA SER A 246 10.77 32.60 9.34
C SER A 246 10.32 34.06 9.40
N GLY A 247 9.67 34.48 10.49
CA GLY A 247 9.15 35.84 10.63
C GLY A 247 9.55 36.51 11.93
N SER A 248 10.84 36.70 12.20
CA SER A 248 11.26 37.64 13.23
C SER A 248 12.31 38.65 12.73
N THR A 249 11.97 39.91 13.00
CA THR A 249 12.88 40.97 13.46
C THR A 249 13.88 41.59 12.47
N GLY A 250 13.62 42.86 12.14
CA GLY A 250 14.69 43.82 11.91
C GLY A 250 14.29 45.00 11.03
N GLU A 251 13.72 46.06 11.62
CA GLU A 251 14.17 47.44 11.37
C GLU A 251 13.49 48.40 12.36
N ALA A 252 14.12 48.53 13.52
CA ALA A 252 14.11 49.76 14.30
C ALA A 252 15.58 50.06 14.63
N ILE A 253 16.12 51.07 13.97
CA ILE A 253 17.03 52.15 14.43
C ILE A 253 17.38 52.97 13.18
#